data_AF-A0A8J6PMG5-F1
#
_entry.id   AF-A0A8J6PMG5-F1
#
_cell.length_a   1.000
_cell.length_b   1.000
_cell.length_c   1.000
_cell.angle_alpha   90.00
_cell.angle_beta   90.00
_cell.angle_gamma   90.00
#
_symmetry.space_group_name_H-M   'P 1'
#
loop_
_entity.id
_entity.type
_entity.pdbx_description
1 polymer ?
#
loop_
_entity_poly.entity_id
_entity_poly.type
_entity_poly.pdbx_seq_one_letter_code
_entity_poly.pdbx_strand_id
1 'polypeptide(L)'
;MNRIFLLLIIGSCLFFSGCIKNNPNPSWVEINKFTVESNPQLTEGELALNGFTNGWVYINDKFIGTFELPCKIPVLVTGQSTIRVYPTILNNGISATKKNYPFTEAYEQTVELKTDETVTVNPVTRYMTGTTFWIEDFQGGNIKLDQGSNSTASAQVVSDENNSNLYYKIDVNSTQSVWTAYTNEPLSFPIGSQIYLEFECNNTAPLKTLFMYGKADGTITEQYNITVTTANAGWKKVYIELTELVANSGGYLFWSGFEFSLPEGQSNSTVLIDNIKIVYR
;
A
#
# COMPACT_ATOMS: atom_id res chain seq x y z
N MET A 1 10.89 -69.42 -27.34
CA MET A 1 10.43 -68.57 -26.22
C MET A 1 11.55 -68.44 -25.19
N ASN A 2 12.73 -67.98 -25.60
CA ASN A 2 13.19 -66.59 -25.83
C ASN A 2 13.69 -65.95 -24.53
N ARG A 3 14.96 -66.21 -24.20
CA ARG A 3 15.73 -65.47 -23.17
C ARG A 3 15.67 -63.94 -23.38
N ILE A 4 15.47 -63.51 -24.62
CA ILE A 4 15.20 -62.12 -25.02
C ILE A 4 13.86 -61.60 -24.46
N PHE A 5 12.84 -62.44 -24.37
CA PHE A 5 11.53 -62.07 -23.80
C PHE A 5 11.62 -61.88 -22.27
N LEU A 6 12.45 -62.69 -21.60
CA LEU A 6 12.71 -62.55 -20.16
C LEU A 6 13.51 -61.27 -19.84
N LEU A 7 14.49 -60.92 -20.69
CA LEU A 7 15.24 -59.65 -20.60
C LEU A 7 14.36 -58.42 -20.87
N LEU A 8 13.39 -58.51 -21.78
CA LEU A 8 12.40 -57.45 -22.03
C LEU A 8 11.42 -57.26 -20.86
N ILE A 9 11.03 -58.34 -20.17
CA ILE A 9 10.16 -58.26 -18.98
C ILE A 9 10.92 -57.68 -17.78
N ILE A 10 12.18 -58.09 -17.56
CA ILE A 10 13.03 -57.55 -16.47
C ILE A 10 13.41 -56.09 -16.74
N GLY A 11 13.68 -55.72 -17.99
CA GLY A 11 13.89 -54.33 -18.40
C GLY A 11 12.66 -53.46 -18.19
N SER A 12 11.46 -53.97 -18.47
CA SER A 12 10.19 -53.25 -18.27
C SER A 12 9.87 -52.97 -16.79
N CYS A 13 10.21 -53.89 -15.88
CA CYS A 13 10.01 -53.67 -14.44
C CYS A 13 10.91 -52.57 -13.83
N LEU A 14 12.05 -52.24 -14.46
CA LEU A 14 12.95 -51.16 -14.01
C LEU A 14 12.48 -49.76 -14.44
N PHE A 15 11.47 -49.66 -15.32
CA PHE A 15 10.87 -48.37 -15.70
C PHE A 15 9.63 -47.99 -14.85
N PHE A 16 9.18 -48.88 -13.95
CA PHE A 16 8.04 -48.62 -13.06
C PHE A 16 8.41 -48.24 -11.62
N SER A 17 9.69 -48.09 -11.30
CA SER A 17 10.13 -47.37 -10.10
C SER A 17 9.93 -45.86 -10.30
N GLY A 18 8.67 -45.45 -10.44
CA GLY A 18 8.28 -44.05 -10.31
C GLY A 18 8.66 -43.56 -8.92
N CYS A 19 9.28 -42.39 -8.82
CA CYS A 19 9.53 -41.75 -7.53
C CYS A 19 8.20 -41.61 -6.77
N ILE A 20 8.02 -42.38 -5.70
CA ILE A 20 6.99 -42.08 -4.70
C ILE A 20 7.43 -40.76 -4.06
N LYS A 21 6.80 -39.66 -4.47
CA LYS A 21 7.04 -38.35 -3.89
C LYS A 21 6.37 -38.31 -2.52
N ASN A 22 7.02 -38.91 -1.52
CA ASN A 22 6.58 -38.92 -0.14
C ASN A 22 6.86 -37.53 0.47
N ASN A 23 6.03 -36.56 0.12
CA ASN A 23 6.09 -35.24 0.73
C ASN A 23 5.46 -35.31 2.12
N PRO A 24 6.11 -34.79 3.17
CA PRO A 24 5.50 -34.72 4.48
C PRO A 24 4.22 -33.87 4.42
N ASN A 25 3.19 -34.28 5.16
CA ASN A 25 1.96 -33.52 5.30
C ASN A 25 2.26 -32.16 5.97
N PRO A 26 1.69 -31.05 5.47
CA PRO A 26 1.93 -29.73 6.02
C PRO A 26 1.06 -29.48 7.26
N SER A 27 1.45 -28.50 8.07
CA SER A 27 0.52 -27.72 8.88
C SER A 27 0.04 -26.52 8.07
N TRP A 28 -1.10 -25.93 8.43
CA TRP A 28 -1.68 -24.80 7.71
C TRP A 28 -1.76 -23.56 8.58
N VAL A 29 -1.38 -22.42 8.00
CA VAL A 29 -1.55 -21.11 8.64
C VAL A 29 -2.52 -20.30 7.80
N GLU A 30 -3.64 -19.92 8.41
CA GLU A 30 -4.61 -18.99 7.84
C GLU A 30 -4.35 -17.60 8.44
N ILE A 31 -4.10 -16.61 7.59
CA ILE A 31 -3.75 -15.25 7.98
C ILE A 31 -4.86 -14.32 7.50
N ASN A 32 -5.57 -13.72 8.45
CA ASN A 32 -6.60 -12.74 8.16
C ASN A 32 -6.01 -11.37 7.78
N LYS A 33 -6.87 -10.45 7.35
CA LYS A 33 -6.48 -9.06 7.06
C LYS A 33 -5.96 -8.38 8.33
N PHE A 34 -5.10 -7.38 8.15
CA PHE A 34 -4.66 -6.53 9.25
C PHE A 34 -5.79 -5.69 9.81
N THR A 35 -5.88 -5.64 11.13
CA THR A 35 -6.56 -4.57 11.86
C THR A 35 -5.52 -3.51 12.24
N VAL A 36 -5.80 -2.24 11.96
CA VAL A 36 -4.96 -1.11 12.37
C VAL A 36 -5.57 -0.50 13.62
N GLU A 37 -4.83 -0.53 14.72
CA GLU A 37 -5.20 0.10 15.98
C GLU A 37 -4.48 1.43 16.15
N SER A 38 -5.10 2.33 16.91
CA SER A 38 -4.47 3.59 17.23
C SER A 38 -3.27 3.41 18.17
N ASN A 39 -2.22 4.19 17.92
CA ASN A 39 -1.13 4.36 18.85
C ASN A 39 -1.44 5.57 19.75
N PRO A 40 -1.65 5.37 21.07
CA PRO A 40 -2.03 6.45 21.99
C PRO A 40 -0.93 7.51 22.18
N GLN A 41 0.26 7.33 21.61
CA GLN A 41 1.36 8.29 21.65
C GLN A 41 1.44 9.16 20.38
N LEU A 42 0.53 8.97 19.41
CA LEU A 42 0.56 9.65 18.12
C LEU A 42 -0.75 10.40 17.87
N THR A 43 -0.70 11.37 16.94
CA THR A 43 -1.88 11.96 16.32
C THR A 43 -1.85 11.58 14.85
N GLU A 44 -2.51 10.48 14.54
CA GLU A 44 -2.33 9.76 13.26
C GLU A 44 -3.52 9.92 12.29
N GLY A 45 -4.60 10.58 12.70
CA GLY A 45 -5.81 10.76 11.89
C GLY A 45 -6.63 9.47 11.71
N GLU A 46 -7.48 9.42 10.67
CA GLU A 46 -8.34 8.27 10.39
C GLU A 46 -7.55 7.00 10.00
N LEU A 47 -8.01 5.83 10.47
CA LEU A 47 -7.33 4.53 10.34
C LEU A 47 -8.21 3.44 9.71
N ALA A 48 -9.50 3.68 9.53
CA ALA A 48 -10.47 2.67 9.11
C ALA A 48 -10.10 2.02 7.77
N LEU A 49 -9.61 2.80 6.81
CA LEU A 49 -9.10 2.29 5.54
C LEU A 49 -7.57 2.19 5.58
N ASN A 50 -7.05 1.03 5.14
CA ASN A 50 -5.62 0.78 4.97
C ASN A 50 -5.35 0.00 3.68
N GLY A 51 -4.11 0.06 3.18
CA GLY A 51 -3.68 -0.71 1.99
C GLY A 51 -2.73 -1.85 2.32
N PHE A 52 -2.81 -2.44 3.52
CA PHE A 52 -2.05 -3.64 3.91
C PHE A 52 -2.66 -4.91 3.28
N THR A 53 -2.70 -4.90 1.96
CA THR A 53 -3.27 -5.95 1.10
C THR A 53 -2.44 -7.22 1.11
N ASN A 54 -1.17 -7.15 1.55
CA ASN A 54 -0.28 -8.30 1.62
C ASN A 54 0.36 -8.42 3.02
N GLY A 55 0.82 -9.62 3.34
CA GLY A 55 1.64 -9.91 4.52
C GLY A 55 2.98 -10.51 4.12
N TRP A 56 4.07 -9.96 4.65
CA TRP A 56 5.42 -10.53 4.52
C TRP A 56 5.67 -11.44 5.72
N VAL A 57 5.65 -12.75 5.48
CA VAL A 57 5.50 -13.76 6.52
C VAL A 57 6.82 -14.43 6.86
N TYR A 58 7.10 -14.52 8.16
CA TYR A 58 8.16 -15.33 8.75
C TYR A 58 7.57 -16.36 9.71
N ILE A 59 8.19 -17.54 9.77
CA ILE A 59 7.92 -18.54 10.81
C ILE A 59 9.26 -18.96 11.40
N ASN A 60 9.41 -18.83 12.72
CA ASN A 60 10.68 -19.08 13.43
C ASN A 60 11.86 -18.36 12.76
N ASP A 61 11.67 -17.06 12.51
CA ASP A 61 12.62 -16.16 11.84
C ASP A 61 13.02 -16.55 10.41
N LYS A 62 12.39 -17.57 9.82
CA LYS A 62 12.58 -17.95 8.41
C LYS A 62 11.53 -17.29 7.54
N PHE A 63 11.99 -16.56 6.50
CA PHE A 63 11.10 -15.99 5.50
C PHE A 63 10.37 -17.09 4.73
N ILE A 64 9.04 -17.01 4.71
CA ILE A 64 8.16 -17.97 4.02
C ILE A 64 7.71 -17.41 2.67
N GLY A 65 7.34 -16.13 2.62
CA GLY A 65 6.87 -15.48 1.40
C GLY A 65 6.05 -14.22 1.68
N THR A 66 5.64 -13.57 0.60
CA THR A 66 4.71 -12.43 0.63
C THR A 66 3.39 -12.85 0.01
N PHE A 67 2.31 -12.78 0.78
CA PHE A 67 1.01 -13.31 0.39
C PHE A 67 -0.07 -12.21 0.42
N GLU A 68 -0.99 -12.24 -0.53
CA GLU A 68 -2.18 -11.38 -0.52
C GLU A 68 -3.15 -11.85 0.57
N LEU A 69 -3.67 -10.92 1.37
CA LEU A 69 -4.48 -11.23 2.54
C LEU A 69 -5.99 -11.04 2.28
N PRO A 70 -6.85 -11.92 2.83
CA PRO A 70 -6.52 -13.08 3.67
C PRO A 70 -5.98 -14.25 2.83
N CYS A 71 -5.12 -15.08 3.43
CA CYS A 71 -4.57 -16.26 2.76
C CYS A 71 -4.48 -17.48 3.67
N LYS A 72 -4.39 -18.66 3.05
CA LYS A 72 -4.07 -19.92 3.73
C LYS A 72 -2.83 -20.54 3.09
N ILE A 73 -1.77 -20.70 3.87
CA ILE A 73 -0.46 -21.18 3.40
C ILE A 73 -0.09 -22.53 4.04
N PRO A 74 0.40 -23.51 3.25
CA PRO A 74 0.94 -24.75 3.81
C PRO A 74 2.39 -24.54 4.26
N VAL A 75 2.74 -25.05 5.44
CA VAL A 75 4.09 -24.95 6.01
C VAL A 75 4.54 -26.31 6.56
N LEU A 76 5.80 -26.66 6.32
CA LEU A 76 6.40 -27.91 6.80
C LEU A 76 7.05 -27.70 8.18
N VAL A 77 6.27 -27.20 9.14
CA VAL A 77 6.71 -26.87 10.49
C VAL A 77 5.68 -27.42 11.49
N THR A 78 6.15 -27.99 12.60
CA THR A 78 5.31 -28.51 13.69
C THR A 78 5.87 -28.10 15.04
N GLY A 79 5.03 -28.16 16.07
CA GLY A 79 5.35 -27.74 17.43
C GLY A 79 5.19 -26.23 17.64
N GLN A 80 5.71 -25.74 18.77
CA GLN A 80 5.64 -24.33 19.12
C GLN A 80 6.45 -23.50 18.11
N SER A 81 5.78 -22.56 17.45
CA SER A 81 6.35 -21.74 16.38
C SER A 81 5.88 -20.29 16.49
N THR A 82 6.80 -19.35 16.25
CA THR A 82 6.51 -17.92 16.21
C THR A 82 6.22 -17.49 14.78
N ILE A 83 5.00 -17.01 14.55
CA ILE A 83 4.57 -16.41 13.28
C ILE A 83 4.74 -14.90 13.40
N ARG A 84 5.46 -14.31 12.43
CA ARG A 84 5.59 -12.85 12.30
C ARG A 84 5.10 -12.41 10.93
N VAL A 85 4.25 -11.40 10.89
CA VAL A 85 3.68 -10.85 9.64
C VAL A 85 3.88 -9.35 9.61
N TYR A 86 4.61 -8.85 8.61
CA TYR A 86 4.77 -7.41 8.40
C TYR A 86 3.67 -6.86 7.48
N PRO A 87 3.03 -5.74 7.83
CA PRO A 87 2.12 -5.03 6.93
C PRO A 87 2.83 -4.70 5.61
N THR A 88 2.25 -5.11 4.49
CA THR A 88 2.86 -4.94 3.16
C THR A 88 1.91 -4.21 2.23
N ILE A 89 2.42 -3.14 1.62
CA ILE A 89 1.71 -2.28 0.68
C ILE A 89 2.11 -2.57 -0.77
N LEU A 90 1.30 -2.10 -1.71
CA LEU A 90 1.73 -1.89 -3.09
C LEU A 90 2.45 -0.53 -3.16
N ASN A 91 3.78 -0.55 -3.26
CA ASN A 91 4.57 0.67 -3.34
C ASN A 91 4.21 1.42 -4.62
N ASN A 92 3.90 2.70 -4.50
CA ASN A 92 3.57 3.57 -5.64
C ASN A 92 2.34 3.07 -6.44
N GLY A 93 1.48 2.26 -5.82
CA GLY A 93 0.33 1.64 -6.49
C GLY A 93 0.70 0.56 -7.53
N ILE A 94 1.97 0.14 -7.60
CA ILE A 94 2.46 -0.83 -8.58
C ILE A 94 2.33 -2.24 -8.00
N SER A 95 1.51 -3.09 -8.61
CA SER A 95 1.23 -4.46 -8.13
C SER A 95 2.48 -5.35 -8.06
N ALA A 96 3.45 -5.12 -8.96
CA ALA A 96 4.72 -5.83 -8.99
C ALA A 96 5.70 -5.39 -7.88
N THR A 97 5.45 -4.27 -7.22
CA THR A 97 6.36 -3.68 -6.23
C THR A 97 5.71 -3.72 -4.85
N LYS A 98 5.83 -4.88 -4.18
CA LYS A 98 5.35 -5.07 -2.81
C LYS A 98 6.46 -4.72 -1.81
N LYS A 99 6.13 -3.97 -0.76
CA LYS A 99 7.12 -3.52 0.25
C LYS A 99 6.52 -3.52 1.65
N ASN A 100 7.32 -3.93 2.64
CA ASN A 100 6.97 -3.77 4.04
C ASN A 100 6.77 -2.28 4.34
N TYR A 101 5.64 -1.93 4.93
CA TYR A 101 5.38 -0.54 5.27
C TYR A 101 6.21 -0.13 6.48
N PRO A 102 7.12 0.86 6.37
CA PRO A 102 8.16 1.06 7.37
C PRO A 102 7.69 1.70 8.66
N PHE A 103 6.50 2.30 8.68
CA PHE A 103 6.02 3.06 9.84
C PHE A 103 5.11 2.27 10.77
N THR A 104 4.89 0.98 10.51
CA THR A 104 3.96 0.14 11.28
C THR A 104 4.63 -1.07 11.92
N GLU A 105 4.17 -1.45 13.10
CA GLU A 105 4.67 -2.62 13.84
C GLU A 105 4.35 -3.94 13.13
N ALA A 106 5.27 -4.90 13.20
CA ALA A 106 4.97 -6.26 12.78
C ALA A 106 4.03 -6.93 13.78
N TYR A 107 3.10 -7.73 13.28
CA TYR A 107 2.35 -8.65 14.12
C TYR A 107 3.23 -9.87 14.45
N GLU A 108 3.22 -10.31 15.72
CA GLU A 108 3.93 -11.50 16.17
C GLU A 108 3.08 -12.32 17.14
N GLN A 109 2.95 -13.63 16.89
CA GLN A 109 2.27 -14.55 17.79
C GLN A 109 2.95 -15.93 17.77
N THR A 110 3.16 -16.50 18.96
CA THR A 110 3.59 -17.90 19.12
C THR A 110 2.37 -18.82 19.18
N VAL A 111 2.36 -19.86 18.34
CA VAL A 111 1.27 -20.83 18.19
C VAL A 111 1.81 -22.26 18.21
N GLU A 112 0.96 -23.25 18.42
CA GLU A 112 1.30 -24.67 18.24
C GLU A 112 0.85 -25.12 16.84
N LEU A 113 1.80 -25.51 15.98
CA LEU A 113 1.51 -26.05 14.65
C LEU A 113 1.43 -27.57 14.69
N LYS A 114 0.36 -28.15 14.16
CA LYS A 114 0.15 -29.60 14.06
C LYS A 114 -0.08 -29.99 12.60
N THR A 115 0.45 -31.15 12.23
CA THR A 115 0.28 -31.72 10.89
C THR A 115 -1.20 -31.89 10.57
N ASP A 116 -1.60 -31.54 9.35
CA ASP A 116 -2.97 -31.59 8.84
C ASP A 116 -3.99 -30.67 9.57
N GLU A 117 -3.55 -29.88 10.54
CA GLU A 117 -4.38 -28.88 11.23
C GLU A 117 -4.16 -27.46 10.68
N THR A 118 -5.15 -26.59 10.90
CA THR A 118 -5.09 -25.17 10.54
C THR A 118 -5.07 -24.31 11.80
N VAL A 119 -4.09 -23.41 11.89
CA VAL A 119 -4.06 -22.32 12.86
C VAL A 119 -4.43 -21.02 12.16
N THR A 120 -5.40 -20.29 12.71
CA THR A 120 -5.80 -18.97 12.22
C THR A 120 -5.16 -17.87 13.08
N VAL A 121 -4.55 -16.89 12.44
CA VAL A 121 -4.00 -15.68 13.07
C VAL A 121 -4.74 -14.44 12.59
N ASN A 122 -4.89 -13.46 13.48
CA ASN A 122 -5.57 -12.19 13.23
C ASN A 122 -4.57 -11.05 13.44
N PRO A 123 -3.82 -10.66 12.39
CA PRO A 123 -2.78 -9.64 12.54
C PRO A 123 -3.34 -8.30 12.99
N VAL A 124 -2.75 -7.74 14.06
CA VAL A 124 -3.00 -6.38 14.53
C VAL A 124 -1.70 -5.59 14.38
N THR A 125 -1.81 -4.37 13.88
CA THR A 125 -0.68 -3.45 13.75
C THR A 125 -1.08 -2.04 14.19
N ARG A 126 -0.08 -1.19 14.39
CA ARG A 126 -0.21 0.24 14.70
C ARG A 126 0.98 0.99 14.14
N TYR A 127 0.85 2.30 13.94
CA TYR A 127 2.00 3.12 13.63
C TYR A 127 3.00 3.12 14.80
N MET A 128 4.30 3.11 14.50
CA MET A 128 5.35 3.09 15.50
C MET A 128 5.50 4.46 16.18
N THR A 129 5.75 4.47 17.49
CA THR A 129 6.07 5.70 18.22
C THR A 129 7.26 6.43 17.60
N GLY A 130 7.16 7.76 17.50
CA GLY A 130 8.14 8.63 16.83
C GLY A 130 7.88 8.82 15.33
N THR A 131 6.83 8.21 14.77
CA THR A 131 6.34 8.55 13.42
C THR A 131 5.68 9.93 13.44
N THR A 132 6.02 10.78 12.48
CA THR A 132 5.48 12.13 12.35
C THR A 132 4.51 12.20 11.17
N PHE A 133 3.45 13.00 11.33
CA PHE A 133 2.40 13.15 10.35
C PHE A 133 2.15 14.63 10.04
N TRP A 134 2.08 14.97 8.76
CA TRP A 134 1.24 16.07 8.29
C TRP A 134 -0.07 15.47 7.80
N ILE A 135 -1.23 16.06 8.17
CA ILE A 135 -2.56 15.49 7.91
C ILE A 135 -3.49 16.55 7.34
N GLU A 136 -4.22 16.20 6.27
CA GLU A 136 -5.39 16.89 5.76
C GLU A 136 -6.52 15.85 5.58
N ASP A 137 -7.56 15.95 6.41
CA ASP A 137 -8.71 15.06 6.47
C ASP A 137 -10.02 15.75 6.07
N PHE A 138 -9.96 17.02 5.65
CA PHE A 138 -11.10 17.84 5.22
C PHE A 138 -12.20 18.04 6.28
N GLN A 139 -11.95 17.64 7.54
CA GLN A 139 -12.89 17.82 8.65
C GLN A 139 -12.79 19.22 9.29
N GLY A 140 -11.69 19.93 9.05
CA GLY A 140 -11.44 21.27 9.57
C GLY A 140 -12.03 22.39 8.72
N GLY A 141 -12.18 23.58 9.33
CA GLY A 141 -12.67 24.78 8.62
C GLY A 141 -11.67 25.40 7.64
N ASN A 142 -10.38 25.02 7.70
CA ASN A 142 -9.33 25.49 6.81
C ASN A 142 -8.70 24.30 6.09
N ILE A 143 -8.73 24.33 4.76
CA ILE A 143 -8.08 23.35 3.91
C ILE A 143 -6.60 23.71 3.76
N LYS A 144 -5.71 22.72 3.91
CA LYS A 144 -4.26 22.86 3.83
C LYS A 144 -3.71 22.64 2.42
N LEU A 145 -4.56 22.84 1.42
CA LEU A 145 -4.22 22.76 0.00
C LEU A 145 -4.61 24.05 -0.71
N ASP A 146 -3.68 24.62 -1.46
CA ASP A 146 -3.92 25.76 -2.34
C ASP A 146 -4.07 25.30 -3.79
N GLN A 147 -5.13 25.77 -4.44
CA GLN A 147 -5.40 25.48 -5.84
C GLN A 147 -4.32 26.13 -6.73
N GLY A 148 -3.76 25.34 -7.65
CA GLY A 148 -2.75 25.81 -8.60
C GLY A 148 -3.35 26.73 -9.67
N SER A 149 -2.55 27.68 -10.15
CA SER A 149 -2.98 28.73 -11.08
C SER A 149 -3.38 28.22 -12.47
N ASN A 150 -2.99 26.99 -12.84
CA ASN A 150 -3.39 26.33 -14.09
C ASN A 150 -4.74 25.61 -14.00
N SER A 151 -5.37 25.58 -12.82
CA SER A 151 -6.68 24.95 -12.62
C SER A 151 -7.79 25.70 -13.34
N THR A 152 -8.65 24.95 -14.04
CA THR A 152 -9.89 25.42 -14.67
C THR A 152 -11.13 24.86 -13.98
N ALA A 153 -11.00 23.70 -13.34
CA ALA A 153 -11.95 23.16 -12.39
C ALA A 153 -11.62 23.63 -10.96
N SER A 154 -12.58 23.44 -10.07
CA SER A 154 -12.44 23.71 -8.63
C SER A 154 -12.84 22.49 -7.84
N ALA A 155 -12.25 22.36 -6.67
CA ALA A 155 -12.58 21.32 -5.73
C ALA A 155 -13.59 21.81 -4.69
N GLN A 156 -14.41 20.90 -4.17
CA GLN A 156 -15.44 21.17 -3.19
C GLN A 156 -15.31 20.17 -2.04
N VAL A 157 -15.43 20.66 -0.81
CA VAL A 157 -15.62 19.78 0.35
C VAL A 157 -17.08 19.35 0.35
N VAL A 158 -17.32 18.05 0.28
CA VAL A 158 -18.66 17.45 0.23
C VAL A 158 -18.77 16.37 1.30
N SER A 159 -19.98 16.12 1.79
CA SER A 159 -20.24 15.07 2.76
C SER A 159 -20.59 13.73 2.11
N ASP A 160 -20.41 12.64 2.86
CA ASP A 160 -21.03 11.36 2.56
C ASP A 160 -22.55 11.39 2.76
N GLU A 161 -23.26 10.35 2.32
CA GLU A 161 -24.72 10.29 2.35
C GLU A 161 -25.31 10.47 3.76
N ASN A 162 -24.55 10.10 4.80
CA ASN A 162 -24.97 10.17 6.20
C ASN A 162 -24.49 11.45 6.92
N ASN A 163 -23.75 12.34 6.23
CA ASN A 163 -23.05 13.49 6.82
C ASN A 163 -22.12 13.12 8.00
N SER A 164 -21.54 11.92 7.97
CA SER A 164 -20.55 11.44 8.95
C SER A 164 -19.12 11.80 8.58
N ASN A 165 -18.83 11.99 7.29
CA ASN A 165 -17.49 12.27 6.80
C ASN A 165 -17.50 13.34 5.71
N LEU A 166 -16.43 14.13 5.60
CA LEU A 166 -16.21 15.08 4.52
C LEU A 166 -15.04 14.59 3.66
N TYR A 167 -15.12 14.87 2.37
CA TYR A 167 -14.03 14.57 1.44
C TYR A 167 -13.97 15.62 0.36
N TYR A 168 -12.83 15.67 -0.33
CA TYR A 168 -12.59 16.64 -1.38
C TYR A 168 -13.00 16.06 -2.73
N LYS A 169 -14.01 16.67 -3.34
CA LYS A 169 -14.57 16.27 -4.64
C LYS A 169 -14.12 17.21 -5.73
N ILE A 170 -13.66 16.63 -6.83
CA ILE A 170 -13.24 17.35 -8.02
C ILE A 170 -13.96 16.74 -9.22
N ASP A 171 -14.74 17.57 -9.91
CA ASP A 171 -15.40 17.24 -11.17
C ASP A 171 -14.71 17.99 -12.31
N VAL A 172 -14.31 17.27 -13.36
CA VAL A 172 -13.76 17.84 -14.59
C VAL A 172 -14.67 17.53 -15.77
N ASN A 173 -14.73 18.46 -16.72
CA ASN A 173 -15.53 18.37 -17.94
C ASN A 173 -14.84 19.13 -19.09
N SER A 174 -15.48 19.21 -20.26
CA SER A 174 -14.87 19.82 -21.45
C SER A 174 -14.56 21.32 -21.34
N THR A 175 -15.16 22.06 -20.41
CA THR A 175 -14.87 23.49 -20.17
C THR A 175 -13.98 23.70 -18.95
N GLN A 176 -14.05 22.80 -17.97
CA GLN A 176 -13.25 22.79 -16.75
C GLN A 176 -12.46 21.49 -16.69
N SER A 177 -11.37 21.42 -17.46
CA SER A 177 -10.73 20.15 -17.81
C SER A 177 -9.58 19.74 -16.91
N VAL A 178 -9.13 20.61 -16.00
CA VAL A 178 -7.96 20.35 -15.16
C VAL A 178 -8.11 21.02 -13.79
N TRP A 179 -7.68 20.29 -12.76
CA TRP A 179 -7.52 20.79 -11.41
C TRP A 179 -6.15 20.36 -10.87
N THR A 180 -5.48 21.27 -10.19
CA THR A 180 -4.22 21.07 -9.48
C THR A 180 -4.29 21.71 -8.11
N ALA A 181 -3.61 21.11 -7.13
CA ALA A 181 -3.37 21.76 -5.85
C ALA A 181 -2.10 21.23 -5.20
N TYR A 182 -1.58 22.02 -4.27
CA TYR A 182 -0.39 21.74 -3.48
C TYR A 182 -0.64 22.03 -2.01
N THR A 183 0.15 21.47 -1.11
CA THR A 183 0.18 21.90 0.30
C THR A 183 0.30 23.42 0.36
N ASN A 184 -0.47 24.09 1.22
CA ASN A 184 -0.43 25.55 1.31
C ASN A 184 0.87 26.05 1.98
N GLU A 185 1.38 25.27 2.93
CA GLU A 185 2.65 25.52 3.59
C GLU A 185 3.74 24.55 3.08
N PRO A 186 5.00 25.00 2.99
CA PRO A 186 6.12 24.13 2.67
C PRO A 186 6.38 23.12 3.80
N LEU A 187 6.74 21.92 3.40
CA LEU A 187 7.17 20.84 4.26
C LEU A 187 8.69 20.77 4.30
N SER A 188 9.24 20.34 5.43
CA SER A 188 10.66 20.03 5.57
C SER A 188 10.80 18.69 6.27
N PHE A 189 11.76 17.88 5.80
CA PHE A 189 11.99 16.54 6.30
C PHE A 189 13.44 16.38 6.75
N PRO A 190 13.72 15.56 7.78
CA PRO A 190 15.08 15.19 8.10
C PRO A 190 15.73 14.44 6.92
N ILE A 191 16.99 14.75 6.62
CA ILE A 191 17.71 14.08 5.54
C ILE A 191 17.90 12.60 5.89
N GLY A 192 17.57 11.71 4.94
CA GLY A 192 17.70 10.26 5.11
C GLY A 192 16.50 9.60 5.79
N SER A 193 15.48 10.37 6.18
CA SER A 193 14.22 9.83 6.68
C SER A 193 13.47 9.05 5.61
N GLN A 194 12.74 8.02 6.02
CA GLN A 194 11.74 7.39 5.15
C GLN A 194 10.53 8.31 5.09
N ILE A 195 10.02 8.57 3.88
CA ILE A 195 8.94 9.55 3.67
C ILE A 195 7.93 8.94 2.70
N TYR A 196 6.66 8.96 3.08
CA TYR A 196 5.54 8.52 2.26
C TYR A 196 4.43 9.56 2.22
N LEU A 197 3.83 9.72 1.05
CA LEU A 197 2.50 10.29 0.89
C LEU A 197 1.48 9.13 0.95
N GLU A 198 0.56 9.20 1.90
CA GLU A 198 -0.64 8.38 1.99
C GLU A 198 -1.87 9.22 1.63
N PHE A 199 -2.85 8.63 0.98
CA PHE A 199 -4.18 9.25 0.82
C PHE A 199 -5.20 8.21 0.41
N GLU A 200 -6.46 8.55 0.60
CA GLU A 200 -7.59 7.76 0.18
C GLU A 200 -8.22 8.43 -1.04
N CYS A 201 -8.56 7.63 -2.05
CA CYS A 201 -9.24 8.18 -3.21
C CYS A 201 -10.26 7.21 -3.82
N ASN A 202 -11.23 7.80 -4.50
CA ASN A 202 -12.14 7.12 -5.41
C ASN A 202 -12.17 7.91 -6.72
N ASN A 203 -11.53 7.38 -7.75
CA ASN A 203 -11.25 8.09 -8.99
C ASN A 203 -11.82 7.35 -10.20
N THR A 204 -12.51 8.08 -11.07
CA THR A 204 -13.05 7.55 -12.35
C THR A 204 -12.09 7.72 -13.52
N ALA A 205 -11.02 8.50 -13.33
CA ALA A 205 -9.89 8.67 -14.24
C ALA A 205 -8.57 8.71 -13.47
N PRO A 206 -7.40 8.55 -14.11
CA PRO A 206 -6.11 8.59 -13.43
C PRO A 206 -5.89 9.89 -12.65
N LEU A 207 -5.43 9.77 -11.40
CA LEU A 207 -5.04 10.88 -10.53
C LEU A 207 -3.52 10.94 -10.47
N LYS A 208 -2.90 12.10 -10.73
CA LYS A 208 -1.44 12.24 -10.61
C LYS A 208 -1.08 12.85 -9.27
N THR A 209 0.00 12.37 -8.68
CA THR A 209 0.65 13.04 -7.56
C THR A 209 1.76 13.96 -8.07
N LEU A 210 1.82 15.15 -7.51
CA LEU A 210 2.77 16.19 -7.83
C LEU A 210 3.73 16.38 -6.65
N PHE A 211 4.97 16.73 -6.96
CA PHE A 211 5.96 17.02 -5.94
C PHE A 211 6.83 18.20 -6.39
N MET A 212 6.87 19.27 -5.59
CA MET A 212 7.76 20.40 -5.84
C MET A 212 8.78 20.54 -4.73
N TYR A 213 9.93 21.14 -5.05
CA TYR A 213 10.94 21.48 -4.07
C TYR A 213 11.60 22.83 -4.35
N GLY A 214 11.91 23.53 -3.26
CA GLY A 214 12.61 24.80 -3.25
C GLY A 214 14.09 24.62 -2.90
N LYS A 215 14.96 25.25 -3.68
CA LYS A 215 16.41 25.32 -3.44
C LYS A 215 16.81 26.64 -2.77
N ALA A 216 17.99 26.65 -2.14
CA ALA A 216 18.47 27.80 -1.36
C ALA A 216 18.67 29.07 -2.20
N ASP A 217 18.79 28.94 -3.52
CA ASP A 217 18.86 30.04 -4.48
C ASP A 217 17.48 30.64 -4.84
N GLY A 218 16.40 30.12 -4.23
CA GLY A 218 15.02 30.54 -4.49
C GLY A 218 14.35 29.83 -5.67
N THR A 219 15.05 28.92 -6.35
CA THR A 219 14.47 28.15 -7.46
C THR A 219 13.45 27.15 -6.93
N ILE A 220 12.25 27.15 -7.51
CA ILE A 220 11.24 26.12 -7.30
C ILE A 220 11.24 25.20 -8.52
N THR A 221 11.37 23.90 -8.29
CA THR A 221 11.30 22.87 -9.33
C THR A 221 10.10 21.99 -9.08
N GLU A 222 9.31 21.74 -10.13
CA GLU A 222 8.19 20.81 -10.12
C GLU A 222 8.60 19.49 -10.77
N GLN A 223 8.21 18.38 -10.16
CA GLN A 223 8.37 17.04 -10.68
C GLN A 223 7.04 16.28 -10.59
N TYR A 224 6.67 15.65 -11.69
CA TYR A 224 5.63 14.62 -11.65
C TYR A 224 6.19 13.41 -10.92
N ASN A 225 5.44 12.92 -9.94
CA ASN A 225 5.84 11.75 -9.19
C ASN A 225 5.20 10.51 -9.81
N ILE A 226 3.96 10.18 -9.42
CA ILE A 226 3.31 8.92 -9.81
C ILE A 226 1.89 9.18 -10.30
N THR A 227 1.52 8.45 -11.36
CA THR A 227 0.13 8.39 -11.81
C THR A 227 -0.58 7.21 -11.15
N VAL A 228 -1.60 7.52 -10.35
CA VAL A 228 -2.51 6.56 -9.73
C VAL A 228 -3.56 6.17 -10.75
N THR A 229 -3.47 4.94 -11.24
CA THR A 229 -4.41 4.46 -12.24
C THR A 229 -5.80 4.22 -11.64
N THR A 230 -6.80 4.17 -12.51
CA THR A 230 -8.09 3.60 -12.14
C THR A 230 -7.91 2.09 -12.01
N ALA A 231 -8.17 1.58 -10.81
CA ALA A 231 -8.19 0.15 -10.55
C ALA A 231 -9.29 -0.07 -9.53
N ASN A 232 -10.34 -0.76 -9.98
CA ASN A 232 -11.54 -1.14 -9.24
C ASN A 232 -12.41 0.04 -8.76
N ALA A 233 -13.72 -0.18 -8.69
CA ALA A 233 -14.66 0.81 -8.18
C ALA A 233 -14.57 0.88 -6.65
N GLY A 234 -14.59 2.10 -6.10
CA GLY A 234 -14.64 2.34 -4.65
C GLY A 234 -13.40 3.02 -4.08
N TRP A 235 -13.48 3.34 -2.78
CA TRP A 235 -12.39 3.94 -2.03
C TRP A 235 -11.21 2.98 -1.87
N LYS A 236 -9.99 3.50 -2.08
CA LYS A 236 -8.74 2.79 -1.87
C LYS A 236 -7.72 3.70 -1.20
N LYS A 237 -6.83 3.11 -0.40
CA LYS A 237 -5.67 3.81 0.16
C LYS A 237 -4.44 3.60 -0.70
N VAL A 238 -3.75 4.69 -1.01
CA VAL A 238 -2.58 4.74 -1.88
C VAL A 238 -1.36 5.15 -1.06
N TYR A 239 -0.22 4.54 -1.35
CA TYR A 239 1.05 4.80 -0.70
C TYR A 239 2.10 5.14 -1.76
N ILE A 240 2.59 6.37 -1.70
CA ILE A 240 3.57 6.92 -2.64
C ILE A 240 4.86 7.21 -1.89
N GLU A 241 5.93 6.53 -2.25
CA GLU A 241 7.25 6.76 -1.67
C GLU A 241 7.84 8.09 -2.16
N LEU A 242 8.25 8.94 -1.22
CA LEU A 242 8.87 10.25 -1.49
C LEU A 242 10.35 10.29 -1.12
N THR A 243 10.85 9.28 -0.39
CA THR A 243 12.21 9.21 0.17
C THR A 243 13.29 9.57 -0.86
N GLU A 244 13.28 8.92 -2.03
CA GLU A 244 14.31 9.15 -3.07
C GLU A 244 14.14 10.50 -3.77
N LEU A 245 12.91 10.99 -3.93
CA LEU A 245 12.66 12.31 -4.51
C LEU A 245 13.21 13.41 -3.63
N VAL A 246 12.94 13.32 -2.32
CA VAL A 246 13.48 14.26 -1.33
C VAL A 246 15.01 14.20 -1.33
N ALA A 247 15.60 13.00 -1.25
CA ALA A 247 17.05 12.82 -1.19
C ALA A 247 17.78 13.37 -2.43
N ASN A 248 17.21 13.22 -3.63
CA ASN A 248 17.85 13.61 -4.89
C ASN A 248 17.46 15.03 -5.36
N SER A 249 16.54 15.70 -4.67
CA SER A 249 16.05 17.04 -5.07
C SER A 249 17.12 18.14 -4.98
N GLY A 250 18.00 18.05 -3.98
CA GLY A 250 18.85 19.17 -3.53
C GLY A 250 18.05 20.35 -2.94
N GLY A 251 16.76 20.15 -2.67
CA GLY A 251 15.87 21.13 -2.02
C GLY A 251 15.79 20.94 -0.51
N TYR A 252 15.24 21.93 0.18
CA TYR A 252 15.04 21.89 1.64
C TYR A 252 13.60 22.21 2.07
N LEU A 253 12.79 22.74 1.15
CA LEU A 253 11.35 22.91 1.28
C LEU A 253 10.65 22.12 0.20
N PHE A 254 9.52 21.51 0.55
CA PHE A 254 8.79 20.60 -0.31
C PHE A 254 7.30 20.92 -0.32
N TRP A 255 6.66 20.71 -1.46
CA TRP A 255 5.22 20.78 -1.60
C TRP A 255 4.72 19.50 -2.24
N SER A 256 3.75 18.86 -1.62
CA SER A 256 3.07 17.70 -2.19
C SER A 256 1.74 18.15 -2.77
N GLY A 257 1.34 17.55 -3.88
CA GLY A 257 0.14 17.98 -4.57
C GLY A 257 -0.49 16.89 -5.43
N PHE A 258 -1.53 17.29 -6.15
CA PHE A 258 -2.31 16.43 -7.02
C PHE A 258 -2.65 17.17 -8.31
N GLU A 259 -2.74 16.42 -9.42
CA GLU A 259 -3.33 16.88 -10.68
C GLU A 259 -4.40 15.87 -11.11
N PHE A 260 -5.57 16.40 -11.46
CA PHE A 260 -6.66 15.63 -12.05
C PHE A 260 -7.11 16.33 -13.34
N SER A 261 -7.05 15.59 -14.45
CA SER A 261 -7.38 16.13 -15.77
C SER A 261 -8.40 15.22 -16.46
N LEU A 262 -9.28 15.83 -17.26
CA LEU A 262 -10.23 15.11 -18.09
C LEU A 262 -9.45 14.24 -19.11
N PRO A 263 -9.63 12.90 -19.11
CA PRO A 263 -8.98 12.06 -20.10
C PRO A 263 -9.48 12.35 -21.51
N GLU A 264 -8.62 12.12 -22.49
CA GLU A 264 -8.98 12.23 -23.90
C GLU A 264 -10.20 11.35 -24.23
N GLY A 265 -11.15 11.92 -24.97
CA GLY A 265 -12.38 11.23 -25.38
C GLY A 265 -13.47 11.13 -24.32
N GLN A 266 -13.24 11.59 -23.08
CA GLN A 266 -14.28 11.64 -22.05
C GLN A 266 -15.00 12.99 -22.05
N SER A 267 -16.27 13.00 -21.63
CA SER A 267 -17.06 14.24 -21.50
C SER A 267 -17.04 14.80 -20.07
N ASN A 268 -16.87 13.92 -19.08
CA ASN A 268 -16.71 14.26 -17.67
C ASN A 268 -15.90 13.19 -16.94
N SER A 269 -15.36 13.55 -15.78
CA SER A 269 -14.77 12.62 -14.83
C SER A 269 -14.76 13.23 -13.44
N THR A 270 -14.74 12.38 -12.42
CA THR A 270 -14.73 12.76 -11.01
C THR A 270 -13.62 12.03 -10.25
N VAL A 271 -13.02 12.72 -9.30
CA VAL A 271 -12.22 12.13 -8.24
C VAL A 271 -12.67 12.64 -6.87
N LEU A 272 -12.70 11.73 -5.91
CA LEU A 272 -12.83 12.01 -4.49
C LEU A 272 -11.49 11.72 -3.82
N ILE A 273 -11.03 12.60 -2.94
CA ILE A 273 -9.78 12.48 -2.18
C ILE A 273 -10.10 12.73 -0.71
N ASP A 274 -9.51 11.93 0.17
CA ASP A 274 -9.66 12.04 1.61
C ASP A 274 -8.39 11.58 2.34
N ASN A 275 -8.29 11.90 3.63
CA ASN A 275 -7.28 11.37 4.57
C ASN A 275 -5.85 11.43 4.03
N ILE A 276 -5.45 12.59 3.52
CA ILE A 276 -4.10 12.83 3.00
C ILE A 276 -3.15 12.91 4.19
N LYS A 277 -2.08 12.11 4.15
CA LYS A 277 -1.02 12.15 5.15
C LYS A 277 0.34 12.19 4.47
N ILE A 278 1.26 12.95 5.04
CA ILE A 278 2.68 12.80 4.76
C ILE A 278 3.33 12.28 6.02
N VAL A 279 3.88 11.07 5.90
CA VAL A 279 4.35 10.27 7.02
C VAL A 279 5.86 10.12 6.91
N TYR A 280 6.57 10.45 7.98
CA TYR A 280 8.02 10.37 8.00
C TYR A 280 8.58 10.05 9.39
N ARG A 281 9.79 9.50 9.38
CA ARG A 281 10.56 9.16 10.58
C ARG A 281 12.06 9.23 10.30
#